data_AF-A0A7J6T5F0-F1
#
_entry.id   AF-A0A7J6T5F0-F1
#
_cell.length_a   1.000
_cell.length_b   1.000
_cell.length_c   1.000
_cell.angle_alpha   90.00
_cell.angle_beta   90.00
_cell.angle_gamma   90.00
#
_symmetry.space_group_name_H-M   'P 1'
#
loop_
_entity.id
_entity.type
_entity.pdbx_description
1 polymer ?
#
loop_
_entity_poly.entity_id
_entity_poly.type
_entity_poly.pdbx_seq_one_letter_code
_entity_poly.pdbx_strand_id
1 'polypeptide(L)'
;SDRSAFTGKDVVFVGYGKSTLDLINELKDEVKSTTFVYREKRWPLPGNLWKISIIHVMFCRAFEWLLPSYYTEDKPRSSLYNLFTAVWWWLWEHILDWQHGLSAAGMRPDSPFVGDIFHNQF
;
A
#
# COMPACT_ATOMS: atom_id res chain seq x y z
N SER A 1 6.51 -25.04 10.99
CA SER A 1 6.34 -24.95 9.53
C SER A 1 7.62 -25.33 8.83
N ASP A 2 7.52 -26.13 7.78
CA ASP A 2 8.63 -26.82 7.11
C ASP A 2 9.43 -25.84 6.21
N ARG A 3 10.23 -24.95 6.84
CA ARG A 3 11.01 -23.90 6.15
C ARG A 3 12.07 -24.48 5.20
N SER A 4 12.56 -25.67 5.52
CA SER A 4 13.47 -26.47 4.70
C SER A 4 12.96 -26.70 3.27
N ALA A 5 11.64 -26.68 3.06
CA ALA A 5 11.04 -26.89 1.76
C ALA A 5 11.31 -25.73 0.77
N PHE A 6 11.64 -24.53 1.27
CA PHE A 6 11.76 -23.32 0.47
C PHE A 6 13.21 -22.80 0.37
N THR A 7 14.10 -23.20 1.29
CA THR A 7 15.48 -22.71 1.33
C THR A 7 16.24 -22.96 0.01
N GLY A 8 16.81 -21.91 -0.57
CA GLY A 8 17.62 -21.96 -1.79
C GLY A 8 16.85 -22.25 -3.09
N LYS A 9 15.51 -22.24 -3.05
CA LYS A 9 14.67 -22.47 -4.24
C LYS A 9 14.16 -21.16 -4.83
N ASP A 10 13.67 -21.26 -6.06
CA ASP A 10 12.91 -20.20 -6.71
C ASP A 10 11.43 -20.39 -6.35
N VAL A 11 10.82 -19.42 -5.67
CA VAL A 11 9.44 -19.52 -5.16
C VAL A 11 8.56 -18.47 -5.81
N VAL A 12 7.40 -18.92 -6.29
CA VAL A 12 6.38 -18.06 -6.89
C VAL A 12 5.23 -17.92 -5.91
N PHE A 13 4.94 -16.68 -5.52
CA PHE A 13 3.79 -16.36 -4.69
C PHE A 13 2.65 -15.85 -5.57
N VAL A 14 1.51 -16.53 -5.49
CA VAL A 14 0.29 -16.15 -6.21
C VAL A 14 -0.60 -15.36 -5.25
N GLY A 15 -0.91 -14.12 -5.62
CA GLY A 15 -1.76 -13.20 -4.87
C GLY A 15 -0.99 -12.19 -4.01
N TYR A 16 -1.65 -11.07 -3.71
CA TYR A 16 -1.10 -9.95 -2.93
C TYR A 16 -1.90 -9.73 -1.64
N GLY A 17 -2.08 -10.81 -0.88
CA GLY A 17 -2.76 -10.77 0.41
C GLY A 17 -1.79 -10.55 1.57
N LYS A 18 -2.32 -10.14 2.74
CA LYS A 18 -1.54 -9.97 3.97
C LYS A 18 -0.73 -11.22 4.32
N SER A 19 -1.37 -12.40 4.29
CA SER A 19 -0.70 -13.67 4.58
C SER A 19 0.44 -14.00 3.60
N THR A 20 0.27 -13.64 2.32
CA THR A 20 1.33 -13.81 1.33
C THR A 20 2.51 -12.89 1.66
N LEU A 21 2.26 -11.62 1.95
CA LEU A 21 3.28 -10.63 2.35
C LEU A 21 4.03 -11.03 3.62
N ASP A 22 3.34 -11.60 4.60
CA ASP A 22 3.96 -12.11 5.83
C ASP A 22 4.92 -13.28 5.52
N LEU A 23 4.49 -14.25 4.69
CA LEU A 23 5.35 -15.36 4.26
C LEU A 23 6.56 -14.89 3.46
N ILE A 24 6.39 -13.89 2.60
CA ILE A 24 7.48 -13.29 1.84
C ILE A 24 8.49 -12.65 2.78
N ASN A 25 8.02 -11.85 3.74
CA ASN A 25 8.90 -11.20 4.71
C ASN A 25 9.64 -12.21 5.59
N GLU A 26 9.01 -13.34 5.91
CA GLU A 26 9.66 -14.44 6.64
C GLU A 26 10.68 -15.20 5.79
N LEU A 27 10.41 -15.40 4.50
CA LEU A 27 11.20 -16.29 3.65
C LEU A 27 12.26 -15.56 2.82
N LYS A 28 12.18 -14.24 2.64
CA LYS A 28 13.03 -13.45 1.73
C LYS A 28 14.54 -13.70 1.88
N ASP A 29 15.00 -13.99 3.09
CA ASP A 29 16.43 -14.19 3.41
C ASP A 29 16.86 -15.65 3.19
N GLU A 30 15.91 -16.58 3.01
CA GLU A 30 16.14 -18.02 2.87
C GLU A 30 15.93 -18.53 1.42
N VAL A 31 15.15 -17.82 0.59
CA VAL A 31 14.90 -18.20 -0.82
C VAL A 31 15.90 -17.59 -1.80
N LYS A 32 16.17 -18.30 -2.90
CA LYS A 32 17.09 -17.85 -3.96
C LYS A 32 16.48 -16.75 -4.83
N SER A 33 15.21 -16.90 -5.18
CA SER A 33 14.46 -15.92 -5.97
C SER A 33 13.00 -15.95 -5.57
N THR A 34 12.37 -14.78 -5.57
CA THR A 34 10.96 -14.61 -5.25
C THR A 34 10.26 -13.89 -6.41
N THR A 35 9.23 -14.51 -6.98
CA THR A 35 8.42 -13.90 -8.04
C THR A 35 6.99 -13.69 -7.57
N PHE A 36 6.46 -12.49 -7.79
CA PHE A 36 5.08 -12.13 -7.46
C PHE A 36 4.19 -12.23 -8.69
N VAL A 37 3.09 -12.96 -8.55
CA VAL A 37 2.03 -13.02 -9.55
C VAL A 37 0.76 -12.44 -8.93
N TYR A 38 0.35 -11.29 -9.44
CA TYR A 38 -0.88 -10.60 -9.03
C TYR A 38 -1.68 -10.21 -10.28
N ARG A 39 -3.01 -10.10 -10.12
CA ARG A 39 -3.92 -9.71 -11.20
C ARG A 39 -3.90 -8.20 -11.46
N GLU A 40 -3.76 -7.41 -10.40
CA GLU A 40 -3.72 -5.95 -10.42
C GLU A 40 -2.61 -5.45 -9.51
N LYS A 41 -1.88 -4.42 -9.95
CA LYS A 41 -0.93 -3.70 -9.11
C LYS A 41 -1.72 -2.89 -8.09
N ARG A 42 -1.53 -3.15 -6.81
CA ARG A 42 -2.17 -2.39 -5.72
C ARG A 42 -1.12 -1.75 -4.85
N TRP A 43 -1.48 -0.64 -4.22
CA TRP A 43 -0.58 0.03 -3.31
C TRP A 43 -0.36 -0.81 -2.04
N PRO A 44 0.88 -1.13 -1.66
CA PRO A 44 1.14 -1.72 -0.35
C PRO A 44 0.74 -0.75 0.75
N LEU A 45 -0.07 -1.22 1.69
CA LEU A 45 -0.30 -0.55 2.97
C LEU A 45 0.69 -1.11 4.00
N PRO A 46 1.80 -0.42 4.31
CA PRO A 46 2.75 -0.89 5.31
C PRO A 46 2.13 -0.81 6.70
N GLY A 47 2.55 -1.70 7.60
CA GLY A 47 2.17 -1.61 9.02
C GLY A 47 2.67 -0.32 9.68
N ASN A 48 3.81 0.21 9.22
CA ASN A 48 4.40 1.47 9.67
C ASN A 48 4.71 2.35 8.46
N LEU A 49 4.16 3.56 8.43
CA LEU A 49 4.59 4.60 7.50
C LEU A 49 5.84 5.26 8.10
N TRP A 50 7.00 5.00 7.50
CA TRP A 50 8.32 5.42 7.99
C TRP A 50 8.67 4.90 9.40
N LYS A 51 8.13 5.51 10.45
CA LYS A 51 8.30 5.10 11.87
C LYS A 51 7.01 5.19 12.68
N ILE A 52 5.93 5.70 12.08
CA ILE A 52 4.64 5.86 12.75
C ILE A 52 3.76 4.71 12.29
N SER A 53 3.13 4.01 13.24
CA SER A 53 2.18 2.95 12.89
C SER A 53 1.05 3.53 12.06
N ILE A 54 0.75 2.88 10.94
CA ILE A 54 -0.25 3.36 9.99
C ILE A 54 -1.63 3.54 10.65
N ILE A 55 -1.91 2.72 11.68
CA ILE A 55 -3.12 2.81 12.48
C ILE A 55 -3.22 4.18 13.15
N HIS A 56 -2.13 4.72 13.69
CA HIS A 56 -2.16 6.03 14.34
C HIS A 56 -2.37 7.16 13.35
N VAL A 57 -1.88 7.01 12.11
CA VAL A 57 -2.05 8.02 11.07
C VAL A 57 -3.46 7.96 10.48
N MET A 58 -4.00 6.75 10.26
CA MET A 58 -5.34 6.55 9.70
C MET A 58 -6.47 6.77 10.72
N PHE A 59 -6.26 6.42 11.99
CA PHE A 59 -7.26 6.56 13.07
C PHE A 59 -7.03 7.84 13.88
N CYS A 60 -6.86 8.96 13.19
CA CYS A 60 -6.91 10.28 13.81
C CYS A 60 -8.06 11.10 13.22
N ARG A 61 -8.68 11.96 14.03
CA ARG A 61 -9.78 12.84 13.57
C ARG A 61 -9.35 13.74 12.41
N ALA A 62 -8.07 14.11 12.33
CA ALA A 62 -7.52 14.87 11.21
C ALA A 62 -7.54 14.06 9.90
N PHE A 63 -7.41 12.73 9.96
CA PHE A 63 -7.49 11.86 8.79
C PHE A 63 -8.91 11.67 8.29
N GLU A 64 -9.92 11.70 9.17
CA GLU A 64 -11.33 11.74 8.75
C GLU A 64 -11.61 12.91 7.81
N TRP A 65 -10.95 14.05 8.05
CA TRP A 65 -11.05 15.18 7.15
C TRP A 65 -10.41 14.91 5.81
N LEU A 66 -9.36 14.09 5.70
CA LEU A 66 -8.61 13.81 4.47
C LEU A 66 -9.22 12.71 3.61
N LEU A 67 -10.14 11.92 4.18
CA LEU A 67 -10.83 10.87 3.45
C LEU A 67 -11.73 11.46 2.34
N PRO A 68 -11.81 10.79 1.18
CA PRO A 68 -12.85 11.09 0.19
C PRO A 68 -14.20 10.91 0.87
N SER A 69 -15.14 11.81 0.59
CA SER A 69 -16.48 11.72 1.17
C SER A 69 -17.18 10.46 0.67
N TYR A 70 -17.15 9.40 1.47
CA TYR A 70 -17.90 8.17 1.19
C TYR A 70 -19.37 8.26 1.60
N TYR A 71 -19.68 9.14 2.55
CA TYR A 71 -20.99 9.24 3.19
C TYR A 71 -21.49 10.66 3.45
N THR A 72 -20.70 11.70 3.18
CA THR A 72 -21.12 13.09 3.42
C THR A 72 -21.54 13.75 2.11
N GLU A 73 -22.86 13.78 1.91
CA GLU A 73 -23.53 14.64 0.96
C GLU A 73 -23.01 16.09 1.09
N ASP A 74 -22.52 16.62 -0.03
CA ASP A 74 -22.69 18.01 -0.48
C ASP A 74 -22.24 19.17 0.42
N LYS A 75 -21.16 19.03 1.20
CA LYS A 75 -20.49 20.22 1.74
C LYS A 75 -19.59 20.85 0.66
N PRO A 76 -19.76 22.14 0.30
CA PRO A 76 -18.86 22.82 -0.62
C PRO A 76 -17.46 22.87 -0.02
N ARG A 77 -16.59 21.96 -0.47
CA ARG A 77 -15.17 21.95 -0.11
C ARG A 77 -14.48 23.09 -0.84
N SER A 78 -13.74 23.90 -0.10
CA SER A 78 -12.93 24.96 -0.71
C SER A 78 -11.88 24.36 -1.62
N SER A 79 -11.53 25.06 -2.71
CA SER A 79 -10.47 24.60 -3.62
C SER A 79 -9.11 24.41 -2.90
N LEU A 80 -8.88 25.17 -1.81
CA LEU A 80 -7.71 25.02 -0.93
C LEU A 80 -7.68 23.65 -0.24
N TYR A 81 -8.84 23.19 0.22
CA TYR A 81 -8.95 21.87 0.85
C TYR A 81 -8.67 20.75 -0.18
N ASN A 82 -9.16 20.88 -1.41
CA ASN A 82 -8.89 19.90 -2.48
C ASN A 82 -7.41 19.88 -2.90
N LEU A 83 -6.76 21.05 -2.91
CA LEU A 83 -5.32 21.12 -3.15
C LEU A 83 -4.53 20.48 -2.00
N PHE A 84 -4.90 20.77 -0.76
CA PHE A 84 -4.23 20.22 0.42
C PHE A 84 -4.33 18.69 0.47
N THR A 85 -5.52 18.14 0.23
CA THR A 85 -5.71 16.69 0.14
C THR A 85 -4.90 16.07 -0.99
N ALA A 86 -4.92 16.66 -2.19
CA ALA A 86 -4.14 16.15 -3.31
C ALA A 86 -2.63 16.12 -2.99
N VAL A 87 -2.09 17.19 -2.39
CA VAL A 87 -0.68 17.26 -1.97
C VAL A 87 -0.38 16.23 -0.88
N TRP A 88 -1.28 16.07 0.09
CA TRP A 88 -1.13 15.07 1.15
C TRP A 88 -1.05 13.66 0.59
N TRP A 89 -1.96 13.29 -0.30
CA TRP A 89 -1.96 11.97 -0.94
C TRP A 89 -0.75 11.75 -1.86
N TRP A 90 -0.33 12.79 -2.59
CA TRP A 90 0.90 12.74 -3.37
C TRP A 90 2.15 12.51 -2.52
N LEU A 91 2.23 13.14 -1.33
CA LEU A 91 3.32 12.90 -0.38
C LEU A 91 3.33 11.45 0.11
N TRP A 92 2.16 10.87 0.39
CA TRP A 92 2.04 9.47 0.78
C TRP A 92 2.53 8.52 -0.30
N GLU A 93 2.13 8.74 -1.56
CA GLU A 93 2.62 7.95 -2.69
C GLU A 93 4.14 8.02 -2.79
N HIS A 94 4.74 9.20 -2.63
CA HIS A 94 6.20 9.36 -2.62
C HIS A 94 6.87 8.65 -1.45
N ILE A 95 6.30 8.72 -0.24
CA ILE A 95 6.85 8.03 0.94
C ILE A 95 6.80 6.52 0.73
N LEU A 96 5.70 5.99 0.19
CA LEU A 96 5.55 4.56 -0.08
C LEU A 96 6.49 4.08 -1.19
N ASP A 97 6.60 4.86 -2.27
CA ASP A 97 7.52 4.60 -3.36
C ASP A 97 8.97 4.57 -2.85
N TRP A 98 9.33 5.53 -2.00
CA TRP A 98 10.66 5.59 -1.39
C TRP A 98 10.91 4.46 -0.39
N GLN A 99 9.93 4.10 0.45
CA GLN A 99 10.07 3.08 1.48
C GLN A 99 10.15 1.66 0.90
N HIS A 100 9.42 1.39 -0.18
CA HIS A 100 9.33 0.07 -0.81
C HIS A 100 10.06 -0.05 -2.14
N GLY A 101 10.64 1.04 -2.65
CA GLY A 101 11.32 1.06 -3.95
C GLY A 101 10.41 0.65 -5.11
N LEU A 102 9.12 1.00 -5.05
CA LEU A 102 8.10 0.50 -5.99
C LEU A 102 8.39 0.91 -7.43
N SER A 103 8.91 2.12 -7.63
CA SER A 103 9.34 2.68 -8.91
C SER A 103 10.57 1.95 -9.45
N ALA A 104 11.55 1.64 -8.59
CA ALA A 104 12.72 0.86 -8.95
C ALA A 104 12.37 -0.59 -9.36
N ALA A 105 11.28 -1.13 -8.79
CA ALA A 105 10.78 -2.47 -9.10
C ALA A 105 9.71 -2.50 -10.22
N GLY A 106 9.34 -1.35 -10.81
CA GLY A 106 8.25 -1.27 -11.81
C GLY A 106 6.87 -1.67 -11.28
N MET A 107 6.69 -1.69 -9.96
CA MET A 107 5.47 -2.12 -9.26
C MET A 107 4.57 -0.96 -8.86
N ARG A 108 4.89 0.28 -9.26
CA ARG A 108 4.01 1.44 -9.05
C ARG A 108 2.66 1.21 -9.74
N PRO A 109 1.53 1.26 -9.02
CA PRO A 109 0.20 1.18 -9.63
C PRO A 109 -0.08 2.40 -10.51
N ASP A 110 -0.83 2.20 -11.60
CA ASP A 110 -1.26 3.28 -12.50
C ASP A 110 -2.41 4.12 -11.89
N SER A 111 -3.10 3.58 -10.88
CA SER A 111 -4.17 4.25 -10.14
C SER A 111 -3.64 5.04 -8.94
N PRO A 112 -4.20 6.24 -8.67
CA PRO A 112 -3.83 7.01 -7.48
C PRO A 112 -4.21 6.25 -6.20
N PHE A 113 -3.43 6.42 -5.14
CA PHE A 113 -3.55 5.68 -3.87
C PHE A 113 -4.97 5.70 -3.29
N VAL A 114 -5.62 6.86 -3.34
CA VAL A 114 -6.99 7.05 -2.86
C VAL A 114 -8.00 6.27 -3.69
N GLY A 115 -7.83 6.27 -5.02
CA GLY A 115 -8.71 5.54 -5.93
C GLY A 115 -8.57 4.04 -5.77
N ASP A 116 -7.35 3.55 -5.58
CA ASP A 116 -7.07 2.12 -5.39
C ASP A 116 -7.63 1.60 -4.06
N ILE A 117 -7.42 2.33 -2.97
CA ILE A 117 -7.81 1.86 -1.62
C ILE A 117 -9.30 2.04 -1.35
N PHE A 118 -9.87 3.17 -1.80
CA PHE A 118 -11.24 3.50 -1.48
C PHE A 118 -12.18 3.14 -2.63
N HIS A 119 -11.87 3.51 -3.88
CA HIS A 119 -12.82 3.45 -5.00
C HIS A 119 -12.92 2.13 -5.78
N ASN A 120 -12.01 1.16 -5.58
CA ASN A 120 -12.06 -0.14 -6.26
C ASN A 120 -12.58 -1.26 -5.35
N GLN A 121 -13.85 -1.15 -4.95
CA GLN A 121 -14.64 -2.34 -4.62
C GLN A 121 -15.49 -2.70 -5.84
N PHE A 122 -15.25 -3.89 -6.37
CA PHE A 122 -15.81 -4.56 -7.56
C PHE A 122 -14.99 -4.47 -8.84
#